data_AF-A0A0R0M5C4-F1
#
_entry.id   AF-A0A0R0M5C4-F1
#
_cell.length_a   1.000
_cell.length_b   1.000
_cell.length_c   1.000
_cell.angle_alpha   90.00
_cell.angle_beta   90.00
_cell.angle_gamma   90.00
#
_symmetry.space_group_name_H-M   'P 1'
#
loop_
_entity.id
_entity.type
_entity.pdbx_description
1 polymer ?
#
loop_
_entity_poly.entity_id
_entity_poly.type
_entity_poly.pdbx_seq_one_letter_code
_entity_poly.pdbx_strand_id
1 'polypeptide(L)'
;MANYTVFSKLDLRKGYYQISVRKSDRGKTAFTTPNGKYEWNKIPLGLKNSPKYFHNVIARTSEGVSNVTVFVDDILIYSKTKEEHISTFKQVLKKLDKKNIIINEEKNSLGKEQIKYLGFVISSKGYHSDPERL
;
A
#
# COMPACT_ATOMS: atom_id res chain seq x y z
N MET A 1 18.70 5.73 -1.65
CA MET A 1 18.76 4.36 -1.07
C MET A 1 20.09 3.68 -1.37
N ALA A 2 21.23 4.37 -1.27
CA ALA A 2 22.53 3.69 -1.30
C ALA A 2 22.69 2.87 0.00
N ASN A 3 23.28 1.66 -0.09
CA ASN A 3 23.53 0.73 1.00
C ASN A 3 22.36 -0.16 1.50
N TYR A 4 21.21 -0.19 0.82
CA TYR A 4 20.20 -1.24 1.04
C TYR A 4 20.32 -2.31 -0.04
N THR A 5 20.09 -3.57 0.32
CA THR A 5 20.36 -4.73 -0.57
C THR A 5 19.16 -5.65 -0.71
N VAL A 6 18.17 -5.55 0.19
CA VAL A 6 16.98 -6.41 0.19
C VAL A 6 15.74 -5.55 0.17
N PHE A 7 14.86 -5.79 -0.80
CA PHE A 7 13.65 -5.00 -1.06
C PHE A 7 12.42 -5.89 -1.15
N SER A 8 11.31 -5.44 -0.57
CA SER A 8 9.98 -6.02 -0.78
C SER A 8 8.97 -4.94 -1.10
N LYS A 9 8.11 -5.20 -2.07
CA LYS A 9 6.94 -4.39 -2.42
C LYS A 9 5.69 -5.19 -2.07
N LEU A 10 4.82 -4.59 -1.28
CA LEU A 10 3.48 -5.10 -1.00
C LEU A 10 2.44 -4.28 -1.77
N ASP A 11 1.57 -4.98 -2.49
CA ASP A 11 0.39 -4.45 -3.16
C ASP A 11 -0.83 -4.72 -2.27
N LEU A 12 -1.71 -3.73 -2.09
CA LEU A 12 -2.91 -3.87 -1.26
C LEU A 12 -4.12 -4.29 -2.08
N ARG A 13 -4.81 -5.37 -1.69
CA ARG A 13 -5.91 -5.95 -2.49
C ARG A 13 -7.16 -5.06 -2.48
N LYS A 14 -7.55 -4.45 -3.60
CA LYS A 14 -8.75 -3.59 -3.66
C LYS A 14 -8.74 -2.48 -2.58
N GLY A 15 -7.60 -1.80 -2.42
CA GLY A 15 -7.29 -0.89 -1.30
C GLY A 15 -8.48 -0.07 -0.77
N TYR A 16 -9.09 0.78 -1.59
CA TYR A 16 -10.20 1.65 -1.16
C TYR A 16 -11.36 0.91 -0.48
N TYR A 17 -11.73 -0.25 -0.99
CA TYR A 17 -12.86 -1.04 -0.46
C TYR A 17 -12.56 -1.71 0.88
N GLN A 18 -11.31 -1.68 1.36
CA GLN A 18 -10.97 -2.16 2.70
C GLN A 18 -11.34 -1.14 3.77
N ILE A 19 -11.33 0.16 3.43
CA ILE A 19 -11.50 1.26 4.38
C ILE A 19 -12.96 1.65 4.51
N SER A 20 -13.46 1.71 5.74
CA SER A 20 -14.86 2.01 6.04
C SER A 20 -15.18 3.50 5.96
N VAL A 21 -16.33 3.82 5.36
CA VAL A 21 -16.93 5.16 5.46
C VAL A 21 -17.60 5.30 6.82
N ARG A 22 -17.40 6.44 7.49
CA ARG A 22 -18.08 6.77 8.76
C ARG A 22 -19.59 6.64 8.56
N LYS A 23 -20.30 6.02 9.49
CA LYS A 23 -21.75 5.80 9.40
C LYS A 23 -22.52 7.08 9.07
N SER A 24 -22.15 8.20 9.69
CA SER A 24 -22.73 9.53 9.46
C SER A 24 -22.51 10.11 8.05
N ASP A 25 -21.51 9.61 7.32
CA ASP A 25 -21.13 10.12 5.99
C ASP A 25 -21.59 9.19 4.85
N ARG A 26 -22.14 8.00 5.15
CA ARG A 26 -22.54 7.02 4.12
C ARG A 26 -23.60 7.55 3.17
N GLY A 27 -24.60 8.28 3.67
CA GLY A 27 -25.63 8.90 2.84
C GLY A 27 -25.08 9.89 1.81
N LYS A 28 -23.89 10.47 2.02
CA LYS A 28 -23.21 11.36 1.04
C LYS A 28 -22.64 10.59 -0.15
N THR A 29 -22.54 9.27 -0.03
CA THR A 29 -22.07 8.36 -1.07
C THR A 29 -23.23 7.69 -1.81
N ALA A 30 -24.46 8.13 -1.57
CA ALA A 30 -25.64 7.50 -2.15
C ALA A 30 -25.65 7.61 -3.68
N PHE A 31 -26.08 6.53 -4.34
CA PHE A 31 -26.29 6.48 -5.78
C PHE A 31 -27.62 5.78 -6.09
N THR A 32 -28.18 6.07 -7.26
CA THR A 32 -29.46 5.51 -7.69
C THR A 32 -29.23 4.55 -8.86
N THR A 33 -29.85 3.38 -8.78
CA THR A 33 -30.01 2.44 -9.90
C THR A 33 -31.49 2.34 -10.25
N PRO A 34 -31.87 1.74 -11.39
CA PRO A 34 -33.28 1.48 -11.69
C PRO A 34 -34.02 0.70 -10.59
N ASN A 35 -33.29 -0.05 -9.77
CA ASN A 35 -33.83 -0.93 -8.74
C ASN A 35 -33.84 -0.29 -7.33
N GLY A 36 -33.33 0.94 -7.16
CA GLY A 36 -33.38 1.63 -5.87
C GLY A 36 -32.20 2.53 -5.58
N LYS A 37 -32.14 3.00 -4.33
CA LYS A 37 -31.07 3.85 -3.80
C LYS A 37 -30.16 3.03 -2.90
N TYR A 38 -28.85 3.19 -3.09
CA TYR A 38 -27.82 2.47 -2.36
C TYR A 38 -26.78 3.45 -1.83
N GLU A 39 -26.11 3.08 -0.76
CA GLU A 39 -25.00 3.84 -0.18
C GLU A 39 -23.77 2.95 0.00
N TRP A 40 -22.58 3.55 0.00
CA TRP A 40 -21.34 2.82 0.19
C TRP A 40 -20.97 2.70 1.67
N ASN A 41 -20.72 1.46 2.11
CA ASN A 41 -20.16 1.17 3.44
C ASN A 41 -18.64 1.34 3.51
N LYS A 42 -17.97 1.26 2.34
CA LYS A 42 -16.52 1.31 2.14
C LYS A 42 -16.20 2.43 1.16
N ILE A 43 -14.98 2.95 1.16
CA ILE A 43 -14.64 4.08 0.29
C ILE A 43 -14.83 3.68 -1.18
N PRO A 44 -15.73 4.33 -1.94
CA PRO A 44 -15.87 4.05 -3.35
C PRO A 44 -14.76 4.71 -4.16
N LEU A 45 -14.56 4.17 -5.36
CA LEU A 45 -13.80 4.83 -6.42
C LEU A 45 -14.53 6.12 -6.84
N GLY A 46 -13.75 7.12 -7.25
CA GLY A 46 -14.29 8.37 -7.80
C GLY A 46 -14.51 9.51 -6.80
N LEU A 47 -14.41 9.28 -5.47
CA LEU A 47 -14.40 10.43 -4.54
C LEU A 47 -13.05 11.14 -4.62
N LYS A 48 -13.10 12.47 -4.74
CA LYS A 48 -11.92 13.35 -4.80
C LYS A 48 -10.90 13.09 -3.69
N ASN A 49 -11.36 12.76 -2.48
CA ASN A 49 -10.50 12.58 -1.31
C ASN A 49 -10.14 11.11 -1.00
N SER A 50 -10.65 10.14 -1.77
CA SER A 50 -10.36 8.71 -1.54
C SER A 50 -8.84 8.42 -1.52
N PRO A 51 -8.03 8.87 -2.51
CA PRO A 51 -6.59 8.57 -2.55
C PRO A 51 -5.84 9.10 -1.33
N LYS A 52 -6.10 10.37 -0.97
CA LYS A 52 -5.45 11.03 0.17
C LYS A 52 -5.80 10.33 1.48
N TYR A 53 -7.08 10.00 1.67
CA TYR A 53 -7.52 9.33 2.90
C TYR A 53 -6.94 7.92 3.01
N PHE A 54 -6.97 7.16 1.91
CA PHE A 54 -6.40 5.82 1.87
C PHE A 54 -4.91 5.84 2.19
N HIS A 55 -4.13 6.69 1.51
CA HIS A 55 -2.71 6.87 1.77
C HIS A 55 -2.43 7.16 3.25
N ASN A 56 -3.18 8.09 3.87
CA ASN A 56 -3.01 8.42 5.28
C ASN A 56 -3.27 7.22 6.21
N VAL A 57 -4.24 6.36 5.89
CA VAL A 57 -4.51 5.14 6.68
C VAL A 57 -3.35 4.16 6.56
N ILE A 58 -2.82 3.95 5.36
CA ILE A 58 -1.70 3.03 5.13
C ILE A 58 -0.41 3.56 5.77
N ALA A 59 -0.10 4.84 5.57
CA ALA A 59 1.07 5.49 6.18
C ALA A 59 1.04 5.41 7.72
N ARG A 60 -0.12 5.66 8.34
CA ARG A 60 -0.30 5.48 9.79
C ARG A 60 -0.14 4.03 10.25
N THR A 61 -0.37 3.07 9.36
CA THR A 61 -0.19 1.65 9.68
C THR A 61 1.29 1.27 9.67
N SER A 62 2.14 1.96 8.91
CA SER A 62 3.60 1.75 8.91
C SER A 62 4.36 2.67 9.88
N GLU A 63 3.73 3.70 10.46
CA GLU A 63 4.34 4.61 11.44
C GLU A 63 5.08 3.85 12.56
N GLY A 64 6.31 4.25 12.85
CA GLY A 64 7.16 3.61 13.86
C GLY A 64 7.78 2.28 13.43
N VAL A 65 7.74 1.93 12.14
CA VAL A 65 8.58 0.88 11.55
C VAL A 65 9.62 1.56 10.65
N SER A 66 10.90 1.38 10.97
CA SER A 66 11.99 1.91 10.14
C SER A 66 12.07 1.20 8.79
N ASN A 67 12.63 1.88 7.80
CA ASN A 67 12.88 1.35 6.46
C ASN A 67 11.63 0.87 5.69
N VAL A 68 10.53 1.60 5.89
CA VAL A 68 9.27 1.41 5.17
C VAL A 68 8.88 2.73 4.52
N THR A 69 8.55 2.68 3.23
CA THR A 69 8.01 3.82 2.48
C THR A 69 6.64 3.44 1.93
N VAL A 70 5.66 4.31 2.07
CA VAL A 70 4.32 4.12 1.52
C VAL A 70 4.10 5.13 0.42
N PHE A 71 3.56 4.69 -0.72
CA PHE A 71 3.10 5.57 -1.78
C PHE A 71 1.75 5.10 -2.29
N VAL A 72 0.71 5.88 -2.01
CA VAL A 72 -0.70 5.55 -2.30
C VAL A 72 -1.04 4.12 -1.88
N ASP A 73 -1.04 3.16 -2.81
CA ASP A 73 -1.43 1.76 -2.62
C ASP A 73 -0.24 0.79 -2.43
N ASP A 74 1.00 1.26 -2.63
CA ASP A 74 2.19 0.43 -2.58
C ASP A 74 3.00 0.67 -1.30
N ILE A 75 3.34 -0.40 -0.58
CA ILE A 75 4.26 -0.38 0.56
C ILE A 75 5.60 -0.96 0.13
N LEU A 76 6.66 -0.16 0.21
CA LEU A 76 8.03 -0.59 -0.02
C LEU A 76 8.74 -0.79 1.32
N ILE A 77 9.37 -1.95 1.48
CA ILE A 77 10.19 -2.32 2.62
C ILE A 77 11.61 -2.53 2.08
N TYR A 78 12.61 -2.01 2.78
CA TYR A 78 14.02 -2.13 2.36
C TYR A 78 14.93 -2.36 3.56
N SER A 79 16.02 -3.09 3.40
CA SER A 79 16.95 -3.41 4.51
C SER A 79 18.35 -3.71 3.98
N LYS A 80 19.34 -3.69 4.89
CA LYS A 80 20.74 -3.97 4.53
C LYS A 80 21.08 -5.46 4.57
N THR A 81 20.34 -6.21 5.38
CA THR A 81 20.50 -7.65 5.58
C THR A 81 19.15 -8.35 5.48
N LYS A 82 19.16 -9.66 5.20
CA LYS A 82 17.92 -10.46 5.11
C LYS A 82 17.25 -10.59 6.48
N GLU A 83 18.04 -10.65 7.55
CA GLU A 83 17.58 -10.80 8.93
C GLU A 83 16.81 -9.56 9.39
N GLU A 84 17.38 -8.37 9.15
CA GLU A 84 16.70 -7.08 9.36
C GLU A 84 15.42 -6.99 8.52
N HIS A 85 15.47 -7.47 7.28
CA HIS A 85 14.33 -7.46 6.37
C HIS A 85 13.18 -8.31 6.89
N ILE A 86 13.44 -9.53 7.31
CA ILE A 86 12.43 -10.44 7.86
C ILE A 86 11.79 -9.85 9.12
N SER A 87 12.60 -9.23 10.00
CA SER A 87 12.10 -8.56 11.20
C SER A 87 11.16 -7.41 10.85
N THR A 88 11.59 -6.52 9.95
CA THR A 88 10.80 -5.37 9.47
C THR A 88 9.52 -5.82 8.79
N PHE A 89 9.61 -6.83 7.92
CA PHE A 89 8.48 -7.42 7.20
C PHE A 89 7.41 -7.96 8.16
N LYS A 90 7.82 -8.73 9.17
CA LYS A 90 6.90 -9.25 10.21
C LYS A 90 6.21 -8.14 10.98
N GLN A 91 6.91 -7.04 11.29
CA GLN A 91 6.32 -5.89 11.96
C GLN A 91 5.25 -5.21 11.10
N VAL A 92 5.54 -5.01 9.81
CA VAL A 92 4.57 -4.44 8.85
C VAL A 92 3.34 -5.33 8.75
N LEU A 93 3.51 -6.65 8.54
CA LEU A 93 2.39 -7.59 8.46
C LEU A 93 1.53 -7.56 9.73
N LYS A 94 2.13 -7.56 10.91
CA LYS A 94 1.40 -7.48 12.19
C LYS A 94 0.59 -6.19 12.31
N LYS A 95 1.07 -5.06 11.77
CA LYS A 95 0.33 -3.79 11.81
C LYS A 95 -0.81 -3.78 10.78
N LEU A 96 -0.59 -4.31 9.59
CA LEU A 96 -1.64 -4.47 8.57
C LEU A 96 -2.78 -5.36 9.08
N ASP A 97 -2.43 -6.50 9.69
CA ASP A 97 -3.37 -7.44 10.29
C ASP A 97 -4.24 -6.78 11.38
N LYS A 98 -3.64 -6.02 12.30
CA LYS A 98 -4.37 -5.23 13.32
C LYS A 98 -5.39 -4.23 12.74
N LYS A 99 -5.21 -3.81 11.49
CA LYS A 99 -6.10 -2.88 10.79
C LYS A 99 -7.04 -3.60 9.82
N ASN A 100 -7.00 -4.94 9.75
CA ASN A 100 -7.69 -5.76 8.77
C ASN A 100 -7.37 -5.33 7.33
N ILE A 101 -6.12 -4.96 7.06
CA ILE A 101 -5.65 -4.60 5.73
C ILE A 101 -5.09 -5.85 5.05
N ILE A 102 -5.67 -6.20 3.91
CA ILE A 102 -5.36 -7.39 3.12
C ILE A 102 -4.39 -7.03 2.00
N ILE A 103 -3.28 -7.76 1.92
CA ILE A 103 -2.30 -7.69 0.82
C ILE A 103 -2.72 -8.59 -0.35
N ASN A 104 -2.21 -8.29 -1.53
CA ASN A 104 -2.44 -9.06 -2.75
C ASN A 104 -1.28 -10.02 -3.00
N GLU A 105 -1.47 -11.29 -2.67
CA GLU A 105 -0.40 -12.30 -2.73
C GLU A 105 0.25 -12.42 -4.11
N GLU A 106 -0.53 -12.32 -5.19
CA GLU A 106 -0.02 -12.50 -6.56
C GLU A 106 0.83 -11.33 -7.06
N LYS A 107 0.60 -10.12 -6.53
CA LYS A 107 1.28 -8.89 -7.00
C LYS A 107 2.42 -8.45 -6.09
N ASN A 108 2.62 -9.14 -4.98
CA ASN A 108 3.72 -8.85 -4.07
C ASN A 108 5.06 -9.28 -4.67
N SER A 109 6.11 -8.52 -4.37
CA SER A 109 7.50 -8.87 -4.72
C SER A 109 8.32 -8.86 -3.43
N LEU A 110 8.84 -10.02 -3.02
CA LEU A 110 9.42 -10.21 -1.69
C LEU A 110 10.92 -10.53 -1.75
N GLY A 111 11.71 -9.87 -0.90
CA GLY A 111 13.11 -10.19 -0.63
C GLY A 111 14.04 -10.12 -1.84
N LYS A 112 13.76 -9.23 -2.79
CA LYS A 112 14.52 -9.09 -4.04
C LYS A 112 15.70 -8.15 -3.86
N GLU A 113 16.77 -8.35 -4.63
CA GLU A 113 17.93 -7.45 -4.67
C GLU A 113 17.66 -6.18 -5.50
N GLN A 114 16.70 -6.27 -6.42
CA GLN A 114 16.20 -5.16 -7.20
C GLN A 114 14.68 -5.25 -7.35
N ILE A 115 14.00 -4.11 -7.40
CA ILE A 115 12.54 -4.06 -7.48
C ILE A 115 12.07 -2.89 -8.32
N LYS A 116 10.96 -3.09 -9.05
CA LYS A 116 10.26 -2.02 -9.76
C LYS A 116 9.30 -1.32 -8.79
N TYR A 117 9.45 0.00 -8.65
CA TYR A 117 8.64 0.82 -7.77
C TYR A 117 8.44 2.21 -8.37
N LEU A 118 7.18 2.62 -8.57
CA LEU A 118 6.79 3.93 -9.11
C LEU A 118 7.45 4.33 -10.45
N GLY A 119 7.70 3.35 -11.33
CA GLY A 119 8.36 3.60 -12.62
C GLY A 119 9.90 3.70 -12.54
N PHE A 120 10.48 3.33 -11.39
CA PHE A 120 11.91 3.21 -11.21
C PHE A 120 12.29 1.77 -10.85
N VAL A 121 13.50 1.37 -11.24
CA VAL A 121 14.18 0.20 -10.71
C VAL A 121 15.05 0.64 -9.54
N ILE A 122 14.76 0.09 -8.36
CA ILE A 122 15.51 0.33 -7.13
C ILE A 122 16.45 -0.85 -6.91
N SER A 123 17.72 -0.57 -6.63
CA SER A 123 18.72 -1.57 -6.26
C SER A 123 19.73 -0.98 -5.29
N SER A 124 20.71 -1.79 -4.86
CA SER A 124 21.86 -1.32 -4.06
C SER A 124 22.69 -0.23 -4.73
N LYS A 125 22.63 -0.14 -6.07
CA LYS A 125 23.33 0.88 -6.87
C LYS A 125 22.57 2.22 -6.92
N GLY A 126 21.33 2.27 -6.45
CA GLY A 126 20.50 3.47 -6.45
C GLY A 126 19.19 3.31 -7.23
N TYR A 127 18.69 4.44 -7.75
CA TYR A 127 17.46 4.53 -8.53
C TYR A 127 17.78 4.71 -10.00
N HIS A 128 17.20 3.87 -10.85
CA HIS A 128 17.28 3.98 -12.30
C HIS A 128 15.87 4.04 -12.89
N SER A 129 15.69 4.73 -14.01
CA SER A 129 14.40 4.72 -14.72
C SER A 129 14.06 3.31 -15.18
N ASP A 130 12.79 2.92 -15.12
CA ASP A 130 12.32 1.63 -15.63
C ASP A 130 12.33 1.64 -17.17
N PRO A 131 13.19 0.82 -17.83
CA PRO A 131 13.32 0.84 -19.29
C PRO A 131 12.07 0.33 -20.02
N GLU A 132 11.17 -0.40 -19.35
CA GLU A 132 9.90 -0.85 -19.95
C GLU A 132 8.81 0.22 -19.96
N ARG A 133 9.07 1.38 -19.36
CA ARG A 133 8.10 2.48 -19.25
C ARG A 133 8.40 3.63 -20.23
N LEU A 134 9.18 3.36 -21.27
CA LEU A 134 9.45 4.23 -22.42
C LEU A 134 8.28 4.21 -23.42
#